data_AF-A0A351MSL2-F1
#
_entry.id   AF-A0A351MSL2-F1
#
_cell.length_a   1.000
_cell.length_b   1.000
_cell.length_c   1.000
_cell.angle_alpha   90.00
_cell.angle_beta   90.00
_cell.angle_gamma   90.00
#
_symmetry.space_group_name_H-M   'P 1'
#
loop_
_entity.id
_entity.type
_entity.pdbx_description
1 polymer ?
#
loop_
_entity_poly.entity_id
_entity_poly.type
_entity_poly.pdbx_seq_one_letter_code
_entity_poly.pdbx_strand_id
1 'polypeptide(L)' 'GSYTQKSYQDNLTKLQDWLKTQLEYEAIGEPYAVYWNSPFVPGFLKRSEVHIPVRIKPVPLKR' A
#
# COMPACT_ATOMS: atom_id res chain seq x y z
N GLY A 1 -8.47 7.72 3.61
CA GLY A 1 -9.28 7.91 2.41
C GLY A 1 -10.64 7.26 2.64
N SER A 2 -11.60 7.58 1.78
CA SER A 2 -12.94 6.97 1.83
C SER A 2 -12.87 5.45 1.63
N TYR A 3 -13.82 4.70 2.22
CA TYR A 3 -13.85 3.23 2.14
C TYR A 3 -14.54 2.79 0.84
N THR A 4 -13.93 3.12 -0.29
CA THR A 4 -14.42 2.75 -1.60
C THR A 4 -13.37 1.94 -2.35
N GLN A 5 -13.81 1.03 -3.22
CA GLN A 5 -12.91 0.27 -4.08
C GLN A 5 -12.06 1.18 -4.97
N LYS A 6 -12.65 2.27 -5.47
CA LYS A 6 -11.92 3.28 -6.24
C LYS A 6 -10.79 3.92 -5.42
N SER A 7 -11.07 4.33 -4.18
CA SER A 7 -10.03 4.92 -3.32
C SER A 7 -8.93 3.91 -3.00
N TYR A 8 -9.28 2.64 -2.82
CA TYR A 8 -8.29 1.57 -2.65
C TYR A 8 -7.38 1.45 -3.89
N GLN A 9 -7.96 1.29 -5.08
CA GLN A 9 -7.22 1.14 -6.34
C GLN A 9 -6.34 2.36 -6.64
N ASP A 10 -6.89 3.57 -6.51
CA ASP A 10 -6.14 4.82 -6.79
C ASP A 10 -4.92 4.96 -5.86
N ASN A 11 -5.04 4.56 -4.58
CA ASN A 11 -3.92 4.61 -3.63
C ASN A 11 -2.95 3.43 -3.82
N LEU A 12 -3.45 2.24 -4.16
CA LEU A 12 -2.63 1.08 -4.47
C LEU A 12 -1.71 1.37 -5.67
N THR A 13 -2.26 1.93 -6.75
CA THR A 13 -1.48 2.31 -7.93
C THR A 13 -0.36 3.28 -7.58
N LYS A 14 -0.66 4.33 -6.79
CA LYS A 14 0.35 5.30 -6.34
C LYS A 14 1.45 4.64 -5.50
N LEU A 15 1.07 3.71 -4.61
CA LEU A 15 2.02 3.01 -3.76
C LEU A 15 2.90 2.03 -4.58
N GLN A 16 2.31 1.35 -5.56
CA GLN A 16 3.06 0.51 -6.49
C GLN A 16 4.01 1.32 -7.36
N ASP A 17 3.59 2.48 -7.86
CA ASP A 17 4.45 3.37 -8.64
C ASP A 17 5.59 3.92 -7.80
N TRP A 18 5.34 4.28 -6.53
CA TRP A 18 6.40 4.62 -5.59
C TRP A 18 7.34 3.43 -5.36
N LEU A 19 6.82 2.22 -5.15
CA LEU A 19 7.64 1.03 -4.90
C LEU A 19 8.57 0.72 -6.07
N LYS A 20 8.15 0.95 -7.33
CA LYS A 20 9.02 0.81 -8.52
C LYS A 20 10.25 1.72 -8.48
N THR A 21 10.18 2.86 -7.79
CA THR A 21 11.32 3.77 -7.61
C THR A 21 12.30 3.30 -6.54
N GLN A 22 11.90 2.34 -5.70
CA GLN A 22 12.73 1.84 -4.60
C GLN A 22 13.48 0.58 -5.02
N LEU A 23 14.76 0.74 -5.33
CA LEU A 23 15.59 -0.39 -5.77
C LEU A 23 15.85 -1.41 -4.64
N GLU A 24 15.73 -1.00 -3.38
CA GLU A 24 16.04 -1.83 -2.20
C GLU A 24 14.90 -2.76 -1.78
N TYR A 25 13.67 -2.52 -2.24
CA TYR A 25 12.50 -3.27 -1.79
C TYR A 25 11.88 -4.10 -2.93
N GLU A 26 11.40 -5.28 -2.57
CA GLU A 26 10.66 -6.18 -3.47
C GLU A 26 9.33 -6.56 -2.82
N ALA A 27 8.22 -6.46 -3.56
CA ALA A 27 6.92 -6.93 -3.09
C ALA A 27 6.89 -8.45 -3.00
N ILE A 28 6.40 -9.00 -1.89
CA ILE A 28 6.39 -10.45 -1.60
C ILE A 28 5.01 -11.02 -1.29
N GLY A 29 3.95 -10.23 -1.44
CA GLY A 29 2.60 -10.68 -1.14
C GLY A 29 1.53 -9.75 -1.67
N GLU A 30 0.29 -10.18 -1.49
CA GLU A 30 -0.88 -9.45 -1.94
C GLU A 30 -1.06 -8.14 -1.15
N PRO A 31 -1.33 -7.01 -1.84
CA PRO A 31 -1.69 -5.78 -1.17
C PRO A 31 -3.01 -5.90 -0.42
N TYR A 32 -3.13 -5.20 0.69
CA TYR A 32 -4.36 -5.16 1.48
C TYR A 32 -4.64 -3.77 2.05
N ALA A 33 -5.89 -3.54 2.39
CA ALA A 33 -6.34 -2.30 3.00
C ALA A 33 -6.71 -2.49 4.48
N VAL A 34 -6.36 -1.51 5.30
CA VAL A 34 -6.78 -1.42 6.70
C VAL A 34 -7.74 -0.24 6.85
N TYR A 35 -8.86 -0.49 7.52
CA TYR A 35 -9.94 0.48 7.72
C TYR A 35 -10.09 0.75 9.22
N TRP A 36 -9.73 1.96 9.65
CA TRP A 36 -9.57 2.30 11.07
C TRP A 36 -10.82 2.84 11.76
N ASN A 37 -11.76 3.41 11.02
CA ASN A 37 -12.89 4.16 11.54
C ASN A 37 -14.17 3.35 11.53
N SER A 38 -15.00 3.64 12.53
CA SER A 38 -16.37 3.15 12.64
C SER A 38 -17.22 3.47 11.40
N PRO A 39 -18.21 2.62 11.05
CA PRO A 39 -19.12 2.87 9.93
C PRO A 39 -19.87 4.21 10.05
N PHE A 40 -20.05 4.74 11.25
CA PHE A 40 -20.75 6.01 11.51
C PHE A 40 -19.91 7.28 11.27
N VAL A 41 -18.60 7.15 11.03
CA VAL A 41 -17.76 8.30 10.65
C VAL A 41 -18.10 8.72 9.22
N PRO A 42 -18.39 10.00 8.94
CA PRO A 42 -18.64 10.47 7.59
C PRO A 42 -17.48 10.12 6.65
N GLY A 43 -17.80 9.67 5.43
CA GLY A 43 -16.84 9.08 4.50
C GLY A 43 -15.58 9.92 4.23
N PHE A 44 -15.72 11.24 4.14
CA PHE A 44 -14.62 12.17 3.91
C PHE A 44 -13.66 12.29 5.10
N LEU A 45 -14.08 11.93 6.31
CA LEU A 45 -13.24 11.89 7.52
C LEU A 45 -12.62 10.50 7.75
N LYS A 46 -12.95 9.50 6.92
CA LYS A 46 -12.43 8.15 7.09
C LYS A 46 -10.94 8.07 6.74
N ARG A 47 -10.23 7.32 7.56
CA ARG A 47 -8.83 6.94 7.40
C ARG A 47 -8.76 5.47 7.01
N SER A 48 -8.07 5.26 5.91
CA SER A 48 -7.77 3.96 5.32
C SER A 48 -6.30 3.95 4.96
N GLU A 49 -5.67 2.79 5.04
CA GLU A 49 -4.27 2.60 4.67
C GLU A 49 -4.18 1.42 3.72
N VAL A 50 -3.29 1.49 2.74
CA VAL A 50 -3.00 0.40 1.81
C VAL A 50 -1.57 -0.04 2.06
N HIS A 51 -1.37 -1.32 2.30
CA HIS A 51 -0.06 -1.90 2.59
C HIS A 51 0.32 -2.90 1.49
N ILE A 52 1.59 -2.92 1.14
CA ILE A 52 2.20 -3.94 0.27
C ILE A 52 3.28 -4.63 1.10
N PRO A 53 3.18 -5.94 1.37
CA PRO A 53 4.25 -6.69 2.01
C PRO A 53 5.52 -6.64 1.16
N VAL A 54 6.63 -6.19 1.75
CA VAL A 54 7.93 -6.09 1.07
C VAL A 54 9.05 -6.79 1.84
N ARG A 55 10.09 -7.22 1.12
CA ARG A 55 11.39 -7.58 1.68
C ARG A 55 12.49 -6.66 1.17
N ILE A 56 13.59 -6.60 1.91
CA ILE A 56 14.84 -5.99 1.42
C ILE A 56 15.44 -6.92 0.37
N LYS A 57 15.78 -6.39 -0.81
CA LYS A 57 16.50 -7.14 -1.83
C LYS A 57 17.88 -7.50 -1.30
N PRO A 58 18.31 -8.76 -1.41
CA PRO A 58 19.66 -9.13 -1.04
C PRO A 58 20.63 -8.37 -1.94
N VAL A 59 21.63 -7.71 -1.34
CA VAL A 59 22.75 -7.12 -2.09
C VAL A 59 23.42 -8.27 -2.86
N PRO A 60 23.58 -8.18 -4.19
CA PRO A 60 24.25 -9.24 -4.92
C PRO A 60 25.69 -9.36 -4.40
N LEU A 61 26.03 -10.53 -3.85
CA LEU A 61 27.39 -10.88 -3.45
C LEU A 61 28.30 -10.73 -4.67
N LYS A 62 29.20 -9.75 -4.65
CA LYS A 62 30.28 -9.65 -5.64
C LYS A 62 31.11 -10.93 -5.54
N ARG A 63 31.11 -11.74 -6.60
CA ARG A 63 32.08 -12.81 -6.83
C ARG A 63 33.33 -12.25 -7.48
#